data_AF-A0A2Z7BZT9-F1
#
_entry.id   AF-A0A2Z7BZT9-F1
#
_cell.length_a   1.000
_cell.length_b   1.000
_cell.length_c   1.000
_cell.angle_alpha   90.00
_cell.angle_beta   90.00
_cell.angle_gamma   90.00
#
_symmetry.space_group_name_H-M   'P 1'
#
loop_
_entity.id
_entity.type
_entity.pdbx_description
1 polymer ?
#
loop_
_entity_poly.entity_id
_entity_poly.type
_entity_poly.pdbx_seq_one_letter_code
_entity_poly.pdbx_strand_id
1 'polypeptide(L)'
;MASAFITHFYQINFESVLMIHDHEGMLNMFKALEASGLRRFLGCESVLYEKELGHFFDTALIQGEDVTGVISGKFVSILPTLFAKVFDLPTEGIANFSEVPKDTLYDARSLFSKEGVQIDVHGKKKYMKHEFRLLNDILAKALTVKAGSFDSVTVERFQMMTAIQYGLKVNWSKVLFNVLNDMVDKSQRKAKGFAAQIGVILKGMPTITMGNVLE
;
A
#
# COMPACT_ATOMS: atom_id res chain seq x y z
N MET A 1 4.90 11.74 23.70
CA MET A 1 5.59 11.34 22.46
C MET A 1 4.55 10.68 21.57
N ALA A 2 4.32 11.17 20.35
CA ALA A 2 3.50 10.44 19.40
C ALA A 2 4.23 9.16 19.00
N SER A 3 3.51 8.03 18.98
CA SER A 3 4.05 6.75 18.55
C SER A 3 4.68 6.83 17.15
N ALA A 4 5.80 6.15 16.94
CA ALA A 4 6.38 5.98 15.62
C ALA A 4 5.41 5.33 14.63
N PHE A 5 4.46 4.50 15.11
CA PHE A 5 3.46 3.84 14.28
C PHE A 5 2.25 4.74 13.96
N ILE A 6 1.79 5.54 14.93
CA ILE A 6 0.66 6.46 14.76
C ILE A 6 0.99 7.56 13.73
N THR A 7 2.25 8.02 13.71
CA THR A 7 2.66 9.13 12.83
C THR A 7 2.64 8.76 11.33
N HIS A 8 2.65 7.46 11.00
CA HIS A 8 2.76 6.97 9.62
C HIS A 8 1.45 6.41 9.06
N PHE A 9 0.38 6.33 9.86
CA PHE A 9 -0.86 5.71 9.43
C PHE A 9 -1.78 6.70 8.68
N TYR A 10 -2.30 6.31 7.52
CA TYR A 10 -3.39 6.99 6.82
C TYR A 10 -4.37 5.91 6.37
N GLN A 11 -5.55 5.89 6.98
CA GLN A 11 -6.64 5.06 6.51
C GLN A 11 -7.42 5.82 5.45
N ILE A 12 -7.67 5.20 4.31
CA ILE A 12 -8.58 5.76 3.31
C ILE A 12 -9.98 5.26 3.65
N ASN A 13 -10.85 6.16 4.10
CA ASN A 13 -12.27 5.86 4.21
C ASN A 13 -12.91 5.97 2.81
N PHE A 14 -12.96 4.86 2.09
CA PHE A 14 -13.54 4.80 0.75
C PHE A 14 -15.02 5.24 0.75
N GLU A 15 -15.79 4.92 1.78
CA GLU A 15 -17.20 5.34 1.88
C GLU A 15 -17.34 6.86 1.91
N SER A 16 -16.55 7.55 2.75
CA SER A 16 -16.59 9.01 2.82
C SER A 16 -16.13 9.67 1.51
N VAL A 17 -15.14 9.10 0.84
CA VAL A 17 -14.58 9.69 -0.38
C VAL A 17 -15.48 9.48 -1.60
N LEU A 18 -16.14 8.32 -1.71
CA LEU A 18 -17.08 8.05 -2.80
C LEU A 18 -18.35 8.91 -2.74
N MET A 19 -18.63 9.54 -1.59
CA MET A 19 -19.77 10.45 -1.37
C MET A 19 -19.44 11.92 -1.70
N ILE A 20 -18.19 12.24 -2.08
CA ILE A 20 -17.81 13.58 -2.53
C ILE A 20 -18.15 13.73 -4.02
N HIS A 21 -19.30 14.33 -4.29
CA HIS A 21 -19.84 14.43 -5.67
C HIS A 21 -19.16 15.51 -6.53
N ASP A 22 -18.43 16.45 -5.94
CA ASP A 22 -17.93 17.65 -6.65
C ASP A 22 -16.61 17.43 -7.40
N HIS A 23 -16.03 16.23 -7.35
CA HIS A 23 -14.74 15.92 -7.98
C HIS A 23 -14.76 14.58 -8.75
N GLU A 24 -15.33 14.59 -9.96
CA GLU A 24 -15.45 13.40 -10.81
C GLU A 24 -14.13 12.65 -11.04
N GLY A 25 -13.03 13.38 -11.32
CA GLY A 25 -11.71 12.77 -11.52
C GLY A 25 -11.19 12.03 -10.29
N MET A 26 -11.42 12.58 -9.10
CA MET A 26 -11.04 11.94 -7.82
C MET A 26 -11.92 10.71 -7.57
N LEU A 27 -13.23 10.83 -7.77
CA LEU A 27 -14.17 9.73 -7.63
C LEU A 27 -13.78 8.54 -8.52
N ASN A 28 -13.47 8.82 -9.79
CA ASN A 28 -13.04 7.80 -10.74
C ASN A 28 -11.71 7.15 -10.33
N MET A 29 -10.76 7.92 -9.80
CA MET A 29 -9.49 7.40 -9.27
C MET A 29 -9.71 6.44 -8.09
N PHE A 30 -10.59 6.80 -7.13
CA PHE A 30 -10.90 5.90 -6.00
C PHE A 30 -11.66 4.65 -6.43
N LYS A 31 -12.57 4.75 -7.39
CA LYS A 31 -13.21 3.58 -8.02
C LYS A 31 -12.19 2.67 -8.70
N ALA A 32 -11.19 3.24 -9.38
CA ALA A 32 -10.11 2.44 -9.99
C ALA A 32 -9.25 1.74 -8.93
N LEU A 33 -8.92 2.41 -7.81
CA LEU A 33 -8.24 1.78 -6.67
C LEU A 33 -9.07 0.61 -6.09
N GLU A 34 -10.37 0.80 -5.93
CA GLU A 34 -11.27 -0.25 -5.47
C GLU A 34 -11.32 -1.43 -6.44
N ALA A 35 -11.54 -1.16 -7.72
CA ALA A 35 -11.59 -2.17 -8.78
C ALA A 35 -10.25 -2.93 -8.92
N SER A 36 -9.13 -2.29 -8.58
CA SER A 36 -7.82 -2.93 -8.54
C SER A 36 -7.66 -3.94 -7.40
N GLY A 37 -8.58 -3.99 -6.43
CA GLY A 37 -8.52 -4.89 -5.27
C GLY A 37 -7.78 -4.32 -4.05
N LEU A 38 -7.42 -3.04 -4.06
CA LEU A 38 -6.67 -2.42 -2.96
C LEU A 38 -7.56 -1.87 -1.82
N ARG A 39 -8.89 -1.88 -2.00
CA ARG A 39 -9.85 -1.25 -1.05
C ARG A 39 -9.66 -1.73 0.38
N ARG A 40 -9.66 -3.05 0.60
CA ARG A 40 -9.61 -3.61 1.97
C ARG A 40 -8.25 -3.41 2.63
N PHE A 41 -7.18 -3.43 1.84
CA PHE A 41 -5.82 -3.17 2.32
C PHE A 41 -5.63 -1.70 2.75
N LEU A 42 -6.05 -0.75 1.91
CA LEU A 42 -5.91 0.69 2.15
C LEU A 42 -6.95 1.27 3.12
N GLY A 43 -8.13 0.63 3.20
CA GLY A 43 -9.21 1.00 4.10
C GLY A 43 -9.19 0.28 5.45
N CYS A 44 -8.15 -0.53 5.71
CA CYS A 44 -7.98 -1.30 6.94
C CYS A 44 -8.11 -0.40 8.18
N GLU A 45 -9.02 -0.74 9.09
CA GLU A 45 -9.19 -0.02 10.35
C GLU A 45 -8.01 -0.25 11.27
N SER A 46 -7.53 0.82 11.90
CA SER A 46 -6.43 0.73 12.85
C SER A 46 -6.91 0.12 14.15
N VAL A 47 -6.36 -1.04 14.51
CA VAL A 47 -6.42 -1.54 15.88
C VAL A 47 -5.00 -1.51 16.41
N LEU A 48 -4.69 -0.49 17.22
CA LEU A 48 -3.34 -0.23 17.69
C LEU A 48 -3.01 -1.09 18.92
N TYR A 49 -2.27 -2.16 18.69
CA TYR A 49 -1.53 -2.89 19.71
C TYR A 49 -0.06 -2.50 19.61
N GLU A 50 0.24 -1.25 19.97
CA GLU A 50 1.53 -0.64 19.67
C GLU A 50 2.72 -1.46 20.19
N LYS A 51 2.59 -1.97 21.43
CA LYS A 51 3.65 -2.75 22.08
C LYS A 51 3.86 -4.09 21.38
N GLU A 52 2.78 -4.78 21.05
CA GLU A 52 2.78 -6.07 20.38
C GLU A 52 3.31 -5.96 18.95
N LEU A 53 2.90 -4.92 18.21
CA LEU A 53 3.36 -4.63 16.86
C LEU A 53 4.84 -4.20 16.86
N GLY A 54 5.25 -3.39 17.83
CA GLY A 54 6.65 -3.02 18.04
C GLY A 54 7.52 -4.26 18.22
N HIS A 55 7.14 -5.12 19.17
CA HIS A 55 7.84 -6.36 19.45
C HIS A 55 7.84 -7.33 18.25
N PHE A 56 6.72 -7.43 17.52
CA PHE A 56 6.64 -8.20 16.29
C PHE A 56 7.71 -7.72 15.30
N PHE A 57 7.75 -6.44 14.95
CA PHE A 57 8.73 -5.95 13.97
C PHE A 57 10.18 -6.01 14.45
N ASP A 58 10.44 -5.95 15.76
CA ASP A 58 11.81 -6.05 16.29
C ASP A 58 12.36 -7.49 16.21
N THR A 59 11.47 -8.47 16.35
CA THR A 59 11.75 -9.90 16.29
C THR A 59 11.49 -10.54 14.92
N ALA A 60 10.77 -9.84 14.04
CA ALA A 60 10.37 -10.34 12.74
C ALA A 60 11.59 -10.66 11.87
N LEU A 61 11.47 -11.75 11.13
CA LEU A 61 12.45 -12.22 10.18
C LEU A 61 11.76 -13.01 9.07
N ILE A 62 12.41 -13.07 7.92
CA ILE A 62 11.92 -13.82 6.76
C ILE A 62 12.40 -15.28 6.91
N GLN A 63 11.47 -16.21 6.97
CA GLN A 63 11.72 -17.66 7.09
C GLN A 63 11.07 -18.36 5.89
N GLY A 64 11.86 -18.70 4.88
CA GLY A 64 11.32 -19.18 3.61
C GLY A 64 10.51 -18.09 2.92
N GLU A 65 9.21 -18.34 2.71
CA GLU A 65 8.28 -17.36 2.13
C GLU A 65 7.49 -16.58 3.19
N ASP A 66 7.66 -16.91 4.47
CA ASP A 66 6.85 -16.36 5.55
C ASP A 66 7.58 -15.26 6.30
N VAL A 67 6.80 -14.31 6.82
CA VAL A 67 7.30 -13.36 7.82
C VAL A 67 6.94 -13.90 9.20
N THR A 68 7.95 -14.28 9.97
CA THR A 68 7.78 -14.84 11.31
C THR A 68 8.30 -13.87 12.35
N GLY A 69 7.49 -13.57 13.37
CA GLY A 69 7.85 -12.72 14.50
C GLY A 69 7.30 -13.27 15.80
N VAL A 70 7.53 -12.55 16.90
CA VAL A 70 7.09 -12.96 18.24
C VAL A 70 6.09 -11.94 18.79
N ILE A 71 4.98 -12.42 19.35
CA ILE A 71 3.99 -11.61 20.04
C ILE A 71 3.63 -12.28 21.36
N SER A 72 3.73 -11.54 22.46
CA SER A 72 3.42 -12.05 23.81
C SER A 72 4.10 -13.39 24.10
N GLY A 73 5.35 -13.56 23.65
CA GLY A 73 6.15 -14.78 23.82
C GLY A 73 5.80 -15.95 22.87
N LYS A 74 4.85 -15.78 21.96
CA LYS A 74 4.45 -16.81 20.98
C LYS A 74 4.98 -16.47 19.59
N PHE A 75 5.46 -17.49 18.87
CA PHE A 75 5.80 -17.35 17.46
C PHE A 75 4.54 -17.22 16.61
N VAL A 76 4.60 -16.28 15.67
CA VAL A 76 3.53 -15.99 14.74
C VAL A 76 4.11 -15.86 13.35
N SER A 77 3.53 -16.57 12.39
CA SER A 77 3.95 -16.55 10.99
C SER A 77 2.83 -15.99 10.12
N ILE A 78 3.18 -15.04 9.26
CA ILE A 78 2.30 -14.45 8.27
C ILE A 78 2.69 -15.02 6.91
N LEU A 79 1.85 -15.91 6.40
CA LEU A 79 2.02 -16.52 5.09
C LEU A 79 1.53 -15.55 3.99
N PRO A 80 2.14 -15.55 2.78
CA PRO A 80 1.64 -14.79 1.64
C PRO A 80 0.17 -15.08 1.32
N THR A 81 -0.25 -16.34 1.42
CA THR A 81 -1.63 -16.78 1.17
C THR A 81 -2.62 -16.27 2.21
N LEU A 82 -2.22 -16.24 3.48
CA LEU A 82 -3.03 -15.65 4.55
C LEU A 82 -3.17 -14.13 4.34
N PHE A 83 -2.07 -13.46 4.02
CA PHE A 83 -2.04 -12.03 3.74
C PHE A 83 -2.98 -11.68 2.58
N ALA A 84 -2.89 -12.42 1.47
CA ALA A 84 -3.79 -12.26 0.33
C ALA A 84 -5.26 -12.42 0.73
N LYS A 85 -5.57 -13.50 1.46
CA LYS A 85 -6.94 -13.84 1.86
C LYS A 85 -7.56 -12.83 2.81
N VAL A 86 -6.81 -12.34 3.79
CA VAL A 86 -7.31 -11.38 4.78
C VAL A 86 -7.70 -10.06 4.11
N PHE A 87 -6.94 -9.64 3.09
CA PHE A 87 -7.17 -8.38 2.38
C PHE A 87 -7.89 -8.54 1.04
N ASP A 88 -8.31 -9.76 0.69
CA ASP A 88 -8.95 -10.07 -0.60
C ASP A 88 -8.15 -9.55 -1.81
N LEU A 89 -6.82 -9.74 -1.75
CA LEU A 89 -5.91 -9.21 -2.77
C LEU A 89 -5.88 -10.11 -4.01
N PRO A 90 -5.87 -9.53 -5.22
CA PRO A 90 -5.59 -10.27 -6.43
C PRO A 90 -4.22 -10.94 -6.40
N THR A 91 -4.18 -12.21 -6.81
CA THR A 91 -2.99 -13.07 -6.85
C THR A 91 -2.48 -13.34 -8.26
N GLU A 92 -3.17 -12.83 -9.28
CA GLU A 92 -2.81 -12.96 -10.70
C GLU A 92 -2.47 -11.59 -11.31
N GLY A 93 -1.76 -11.61 -12.44
CA GLY A 93 -1.42 -10.41 -13.22
C GLY A 93 -0.02 -9.88 -12.97
N ILE A 94 0.20 -8.62 -13.35
CA ILE A 94 1.50 -7.95 -13.32
C ILE A 94 2.02 -7.89 -11.88
N ALA A 95 3.24 -8.38 -11.66
CA ALA A 95 3.96 -8.23 -10.40
C ALA A 95 5.20 -7.33 -10.55
N ASN A 96 5.71 -7.19 -11.78
CA ASN A 96 6.78 -6.28 -12.12
C ASN A 96 6.23 -5.19 -13.05
N PHE A 97 6.17 -3.95 -12.56
CA PHE A 97 5.54 -2.85 -13.30
C PHE A 97 6.29 -2.43 -14.56
N SER A 98 7.51 -2.93 -14.81
CA SER A 98 8.14 -2.78 -16.14
C SER A 98 7.42 -3.55 -17.25
N GLU A 99 6.50 -4.47 -16.90
CA GLU A 99 5.67 -5.24 -17.84
C GLU A 99 4.41 -4.48 -18.30
N VAL A 100 4.14 -3.29 -17.75
CA VAL A 100 3.02 -2.44 -18.23
C VAL A 100 3.21 -2.15 -19.73
N PRO A 101 2.20 -2.37 -20.59
CA PRO A 101 2.32 -2.16 -22.02
C PRO A 101 2.76 -0.74 -22.37
N LYS A 102 3.68 -0.62 -23.34
CA LYS A 102 4.33 0.66 -23.70
C LYS A 102 3.36 1.67 -24.31
N ASP A 103 2.40 1.18 -25.08
CA ASP A 103 1.29 1.95 -25.64
C ASP A 103 0.39 2.52 -24.54
N THR A 104 -0.02 1.68 -23.58
CA THR A 104 -0.80 2.14 -22.42
C THR A 104 -0.03 3.18 -21.60
N LEU A 105 1.28 2.96 -21.40
CA LEU A 105 2.14 3.91 -20.70
C LEU A 105 2.27 5.23 -21.48
N TYR A 106 2.31 5.20 -22.81
CA TYR A 106 2.37 6.38 -23.66
C TYR A 106 1.07 7.21 -23.56
N ASP A 107 -0.08 6.56 -23.60
CA ASP A 107 -1.38 7.21 -23.47
C ASP A 107 -1.58 7.81 -22.07
N ALA A 108 -1.08 7.15 -21.03
CA ALA A 108 -1.13 7.65 -19.66
C ALA A 108 -0.42 9.00 -19.47
N ARG A 109 0.63 9.29 -20.26
CA ARG A 109 1.40 10.54 -20.15
C ARG A 109 0.57 11.78 -20.46
N SER A 110 -0.24 11.78 -21.51
CA SER A 110 -1.16 12.89 -21.79
C SER A 110 -2.38 12.86 -20.86
N LEU A 111 -2.90 11.67 -20.52
CA LEU A 111 -4.05 11.51 -19.64
C LEU A 111 -3.81 12.10 -18.24
N PHE A 112 -2.65 11.82 -17.66
CA PHE A 112 -2.27 12.28 -16.33
C PHE A 112 -1.87 13.74 -16.28
N SER A 113 -1.51 14.32 -17.43
CA SER A 113 -1.06 15.70 -17.56
C SER A 113 -2.15 16.70 -17.23
N LYS A 114 -1.79 17.73 -16.47
CA LYS A 114 -2.67 18.87 -16.20
C LYS A 114 -3.03 19.63 -17.48
N GLU A 115 -2.11 19.69 -18.44
CA GLU A 115 -2.24 20.47 -19.68
C GLU A 115 -2.61 19.59 -20.89
N GLY A 116 -2.80 18.28 -20.70
CA GLY A 116 -3.07 17.32 -21.78
C GLY A 116 -1.85 17.02 -22.68
N VAL A 117 -0.71 17.66 -22.43
CA VAL A 117 0.55 17.44 -23.15
C VAL A 117 1.30 16.25 -22.52
N GLN A 118 2.04 15.50 -23.32
CA GLN A 118 2.90 14.40 -22.86
C GLN A 118 3.87 14.87 -21.77
N ILE A 119 3.73 14.34 -20.55
CA ILE A 119 4.68 14.56 -19.43
C ILE A 119 5.63 13.38 -19.30
N ASP A 120 6.80 13.57 -18.69
CA ASP A 120 7.71 12.46 -18.40
C ASP A 120 7.14 11.49 -17.36
N VAL A 121 7.53 10.21 -17.47
CA VAL A 121 7.16 9.14 -16.54
C VAL A 121 7.84 9.23 -15.17
N HIS A 122 8.70 10.25 -14.98
CA HIS A 122 9.35 10.57 -13.73
C HIS A 122 9.54 12.09 -13.63
N GLY A 123 9.77 12.61 -12.43
CA GLY A 123 9.99 14.04 -12.22
C GLY A 123 9.00 14.63 -11.23
N LYS A 124 8.56 15.88 -11.42
CA LYS A 124 7.71 16.57 -10.44
C LYS A 124 6.23 16.28 -10.67
N LYS A 125 5.50 15.89 -9.62
CA LYS A 125 4.06 15.59 -9.71
C LYS A 125 3.20 16.83 -10.00
N LYS A 126 3.72 18.05 -9.82
CA LYS A 126 2.97 19.31 -10.06
C LYS A 126 2.42 19.45 -11.50
N TYR A 127 2.99 18.73 -12.46
CA TYR A 127 2.54 18.70 -13.85
C TYR A 127 1.34 17.76 -14.09
N MET A 128 0.94 16.97 -13.09
CA MET A 128 -0.18 16.05 -13.17
C MET A 128 -1.48 16.66 -12.65
N LYS A 129 -2.62 16.15 -13.11
CA LYS A 129 -3.94 16.47 -12.54
C LYS A 129 -4.01 16.07 -11.06
N HIS A 130 -4.92 16.69 -10.32
CA HIS A 130 -4.98 16.58 -8.86
C HIS A 130 -5.22 15.15 -8.38
N GLU A 131 -6.09 14.41 -9.04
CA GLU A 131 -6.42 13.01 -8.77
C GLU A 131 -5.20 12.09 -8.92
N PHE A 132 -4.36 12.32 -9.93
CA PHE A 132 -3.16 11.53 -10.15
C PHE A 132 -2.03 11.93 -9.22
N ARG A 133 -1.95 13.20 -8.81
CA ARG A 133 -1.05 13.62 -7.73
C ARG A 133 -1.38 12.90 -6.42
N LEU A 134 -2.67 12.81 -6.10
CA LEU A 134 -3.12 12.09 -4.91
C LEU A 134 -2.85 10.58 -5.03
N LEU A 135 -3.15 9.97 -6.19
CA LEU A 135 -2.86 8.55 -6.41
C LEU A 135 -1.37 8.25 -6.24
N ASN A 136 -0.49 9.11 -6.75
CA ASN A 136 0.95 9.01 -6.53
C ASN A 136 1.31 9.06 -5.05
N ASP A 137 0.65 9.90 -4.26
CA ASP A 137 0.91 10.03 -2.82
C ASP A 137 0.39 8.81 -2.03
N ILE A 138 -0.77 8.28 -2.40
CA ILE A 138 -1.33 7.04 -1.85
C ILE A 138 -0.36 5.89 -2.11
N LEU A 139 0.08 5.70 -3.36
CA LEU A 139 1.01 4.64 -3.74
C LEU A 139 2.39 4.85 -3.12
N ALA A 140 2.87 6.10 -3.02
CA ALA A 140 4.11 6.38 -2.34
C ALA A 140 4.03 5.95 -0.87
N LYS A 141 2.94 6.27 -0.18
CA LYS A 141 2.78 5.92 1.23
C LYS A 141 2.57 4.43 1.45
N ALA A 142 1.78 3.78 0.60
CA ALA A 142 1.45 2.36 0.73
C ALA A 142 2.57 1.42 0.23
N LEU A 143 3.34 1.82 -0.78
CA LEU A 143 4.27 0.92 -1.48
C LEU A 143 5.73 1.37 -1.39
N THR A 144 5.98 2.67 -1.22
CA THR A 144 7.35 3.20 -1.18
C THR A 144 7.73 3.54 0.25
N VAL A 145 8.41 2.60 0.88
CA VAL A 145 8.82 2.71 2.29
C VAL A 145 10.15 3.46 2.49
N LYS A 146 10.66 4.09 1.44
CA LYS A 146 11.80 5.01 1.48
C LYS A 146 11.28 6.43 1.66
N ALA A 147 11.95 7.21 2.50
CA ALA A 147 11.77 8.66 2.60
C ALA A 147 12.20 9.32 1.27
N GLY A 148 11.33 9.28 0.27
CA GLY A 148 11.47 10.00 -0.99
C GLY A 148 10.84 11.38 -0.91
N SER A 149 11.18 12.24 -1.88
CA SER A 149 10.46 13.52 -2.03
C SER A 149 9.00 13.24 -2.36
N PHE A 150 8.09 13.74 -1.52
CA PHE A 150 6.66 13.71 -1.82
C PHE A 150 6.30 14.49 -3.08
N ASP A 151 7.17 15.40 -3.57
CA ASP A 151 6.93 16.16 -4.80
C ASP A 151 7.34 15.40 -6.08
N SER A 152 8.00 14.24 -5.95
CA SER A 152 8.44 13.47 -7.11
C SER A 152 7.52 12.30 -7.46
N VAL A 153 7.57 11.92 -8.74
CA VAL A 153 7.03 10.68 -9.31
C VAL A 153 8.22 9.84 -9.80
N THR A 154 8.22 8.56 -9.47
CA THR A 154 9.18 7.58 -9.99
C THR A 154 8.55 6.82 -11.16
N VAL A 155 9.40 6.26 -12.04
CA VAL A 155 8.95 5.44 -13.19
C VAL A 155 8.01 4.32 -12.72
N GLU A 156 8.42 3.61 -11.67
CA GLU A 156 7.64 2.52 -11.08
C GLU A 156 6.26 2.99 -10.58
N ARG A 157 6.18 4.12 -9.86
CA ARG A 157 4.90 4.67 -9.40
C ARG A 157 4.03 5.10 -10.58
N PHE A 158 4.62 5.71 -11.60
CA PHE A 158 3.87 6.07 -12.81
C PHE A 158 3.27 4.84 -13.50
N GLN A 159 4.02 3.73 -13.57
CA GLN A 159 3.53 2.47 -14.11
C GLN A 159 2.44 1.84 -13.22
N MET A 160 2.56 1.88 -11.90
CA MET A 160 1.51 1.46 -10.97
C MET A 160 0.22 2.26 -11.19
N MET A 161 0.33 3.59 -11.28
CA MET A 161 -0.81 4.48 -11.56
C MET A 161 -1.46 4.16 -12.90
N THR A 162 -0.64 3.86 -13.92
CA THR A 162 -1.11 3.44 -15.24
C THR A 162 -1.87 2.13 -15.15
N ALA A 163 -1.32 1.12 -14.47
CA ALA A 163 -1.98 -0.17 -14.30
C ALA A 163 -3.34 -0.04 -13.61
N ILE A 164 -3.44 0.79 -12.56
CA ILE A 164 -4.70 1.06 -11.86
C ILE A 164 -5.69 1.79 -12.77
N GLN A 165 -5.27 2.88 -13.42
CA GLN A 165 -6.17 3.69 -14.24
C GLN A 165 -6.74 2.93 -15.42
N TYR A 166 -5.95 2.05 -16.04
CA TYR A 166 -6.35 1.25 -17.20
C TYR A 166 -6.92 -0.12 -16.83
N GLY A 167 -7.10 -0.41 -15.52
CA GLY A 167 -7.68 -1.67 -15.06
C GLY A 167 -6.87 -2.91 -15.43
N LEU A 168 -5.54 -2.78 -15.52
CA LEU A 168 -4.67 -3.92 -15.75
C LEU A 168 -4.71 -4.85 -14.54
N LYS A 169 -4.71 -6.17 -14.77
CA LYS A 169 -4.62 -7.14 -13.69
C LYS A 169 -3.24 -7.03 -13.04
N VAL A 170 -3.20 -6.78 -11.75
CA VAL A 170 -1.98 -6.65 -10.95
C VAL A 170 -2.04 -7.64 -9.80
N ASN A 171 -0.94 -8.37 -9.57
CA ASN A 171 -0.79 -9.26 -8.43
C ASN A 171 -0.43 -8.45 -7.18
N TRP A 172 -1.42 -7.74 -6.62
CA TRP A 172 -1.22 -6.91 -5.44
C TRP A 172 -0.81 -7.72 -4.22
N SER A 173 -1.22 -8.98 -4.12
CA SER A 173 -0.74 -9.88 -3.08
C SER A 173 0.78 -9.95 -3.07
N LYS A 174 1.41 -10.25 -4.21
CA LYS A 174 2.86 -10.36 -4.32
C LYS A 174 3.56 -9.01 -4.12
N VAL A 175 3.04 -7.94 -4.75
CA VAL A 175 3.61 -6.60 -4.64
C VAL A 175 3.64 -6.12 -3.19
N LEU A 176 2.51 -6.21 -2.48
CA LEU A 176 2.41 -5.77 -1.09
C LEU A 176 3.18 -6.68 -0.13
N PHE A 177 3.18 -8.00 -0.37
CA PHE A 177 3.96 -8.90 0.48
C PHE A 177 5.47 -8.68 0.35
N ASN A 178 5.96 -8.35 -0.85
CA ASN A 178 7.35 -7.94 -1.03
C ASN A 178 7.68 -6.64 -0.27
N VAL A 179 6.75 -5.68 -0.25
CA VAL A 179 6.89 -4.47 0.57
C VAL A 179 7.00 -4.83 2.06
N LEU A 180 6.19 -5.78 2.55
CA LEU A 180 6.28 -6.28 3.92
C LEU A 180 7.64 -6.96 4.20
N ASN A 181 8.12 -7.81 3.29
CA ASN A 181 9.43 -8.44 3.39
C ASN A 181 10.53 -7.37 3.53
N ASP A 182 10.48 -6.34 2.70
CA ASP A 182 11.47 -5.27 2.77
C ASP A 182 11.37 -4.42 4.06
N MET A 183 10.20 -4.36 4.71
CA MET A 183 10.05 -3.73 6.04
C MET A 183 10.70 -4.55 7.16
N VAL A 184 10.72 -5.87 7.00
CA VAL A 184 11.28 -6.82 7.97
C VAL A 184 12.79 -6.97 7.77
N ASP A 185 13.27 -6.87 6.53
CA ASP A 185 14.69 -6.86 6.22
C ASP A 185 15.37 -5.59 6.79
N LYS A 186 16.09 -5.79 7.90
CA LYS A 186 16.84 -4.74 8.62
C LYS A 186 17.88 -4.05 7.74
N SER A 187 18.36 -4.67 6.66
CA SER A 187 19.30 -4.05 5.71
C SER A 187 18.67 -2.94 4.88
N GLN A 188 17.35 -3.01 4.62
CA GLN A 188 16.64 -2.06 3.77
C GLN A 188 16.29 -0.75 4.47
N ARG A 189 16.35 -0.71 5.82
CA ARG A 189 16.06 0.47 6.66
C ARG A 189 14.71 1.13 6.31
N LYS A 190 13.71 0.32 5.98
CA LYS A 190 12.37 0.78 5.60
C LYS A 190 11.52 1.09 6.82
N ALA A 191 10.61 2.05 6.69
CA ALA A 191 9.66 2.38 7.76
C ALA A 191 8.64 1.25 7.98
N LYS A 192 8.11 1.09 9.19
CA LYS A 192 7.18 0.01 9.54
C LYS A 192 5.73 0.39 9.20
N GLY A 193 5.45 0.63 7.91
CA GLY A 193 4.22 1.25 7.42
C GLY A 193 2.96 0.38 7.45
N PHE A 194 3.09 -0.95 7.57
CA PHE A 194 1.96 -1.89 7.56
C PHE A 194 1.42 -2.27 8.95
N ALA A 195 1.69 -1.46 9.98
CA ALA A 195 1.33 -1.78 11.36
C ALA A 195 -0.16 -2.12 11.54
N ALA A 196 -1.08 -1.35 10.92
CA ALA A 196 -2.51 -1.63 11.01
C ALA A 196 -2.91 -2.93 10.30
N GLN A 197 -2.36 -3.17 9.10
CA GLN A 197 -2.62 -4.38 8.34
C GLN A 197 -2.13 -5.62 9.08
N ILE A 198 -0.94 -5.54 9.67
CA ILE A 198 -0.42 -6.60 10.53
C ILE A 198 -1.31 -6.78 11.77
N GLY A 199 -1.74 -5.69 12.41
CA GLY A 199 -2.69 -5.74 13.53
C GLY A 199 -3.98 -6.49 13.20
N VAL A 200 -4.56 -6.27 12.02
CA VAL A 200 -5.78 -6.98 11.57
C VAL A 200 -5.52 -8.46 11.33
N ILE A 201 -4.41 -8.83 10.69
CA ILE A 201 -4.05 -10.24 10.50
C ILE A 201 -3.94 -10.95 11.85
N LEU A 202 -3.20 -10.35 12.77
CA LEU A 202 -2.93 -10.93 14.08
C LEU A 202 -4.17 -11.04 14.96
N LYS A 203 -5.09 -10.06 14.89
CA LYS A 203 -6.40 -10.12 15.58
C LYS A 203 -7.25 -11.30 15.10
N GLY A 204 -7.07 -11.71 13.84
CA GLY A 204 -7.76 -12.87 13.27
C GLY A 204 -7.16 -14.23 13.67
N MET A 205 -6.01 -14.27 14.35
CA MET A 205 -5.35 -15.52 14.73
C MET A 205 -5.85 -16.05 16.09
N PRO A 206 -6.41 -17.27 16.15
CA PRO A 206 -6.99 -17.82 17.39
C PRO A 206 -5.99 -17.98 18.54
N THR A 207 -4.69 -18.05 18.23
CA THR A 207 -3.61 -18.33 19.19
C THR A 207 -3.10 -17.09 19.92
N ILE A 208 -3.52 -15.88 19.50
CA ILE A 208 -3.00 -14.60 19.98
C ILE A 208 -4.00 -13.93 20.92
N THR A 209 -3.59 -13.70 22.16
CA THR A 209 -4.31 -12.82 23.10
C THR A 209 -3.73 -11.42 22.95
N MET A 210 -4.39 -10.56 22.17
CA MET A 210 -4.01 -9.15 22.07
C MET A 210 -4.42 -8.40 23.35
N GLY A 211 -3.61 -7.45 23.80
CA GLY A 211 -3.96 -6.57 24.93
C GLY A 211 -5.19 -5.69 24.62
N ASN A 212 -5.72 -4.96 25.62
CA ASN A 212 -6.83 -4.03 25.37
C ASN A 212 -6.37 -2.86 24.49
N VAL A 213 -7.25 -2.40 23.59
CA VAL A 213 -7.03 -1.18 22.79
C VAL A 213 -6.88 -0.01 23.77
N LEU A 214 -5.87 0.84 23.58
CA LEU A 214 -5.78 2.11 24.31
C LEU A 214 -6.95 2.99 23.84
N GLU A 215 -7.94 3.16 24.71
CA GLU A 215 -9.02 4.17 24.56
C GLU A 215 -8.47 5.61 24.65
#